data_AF-A0A3D5PNA4-F1
#
_entry.id   AF-A0A3D5PNA4-F1
#
_cell.length_a   1.000
_cell.length_b   1.000
_cell.length_c   1.000
_cell.angle_alpha   90.00
_cell.angle_beta   90.00
_cell.angle_gamma   90.00
#
_symmetry.space_group_name_H-M   'P 1'
#
loop_
_entity.id
_entity.type
_entity.pdbx_description
1 polymer ?
#
loop_
_entity_poly.entity_id
_entity_poly.type
_entity_poly.pdbx_seq_one_letter_code
_entity_poly.pdbx_strand_id
1 'polypeptide(L)'
;YENQLGRSRAFCVWLYGQMRDTFGDFGVADEDTFYRTVNKLRQGYIRTEADEVQYNLHVLLRFDLERALISGDLAVDDLETAWNDRFASDFGFAVDKPSNGVLQDVHWSV
;
A
#
# COMPACT_ATOMS: atom_id res chain seq x y z
N TYR A 1 8.07 12.95 -7.44
CA TYR A 1 8.13 12.59 -8.87
C TYR A 1 7.30 11.36 -9.20
N GLU A 2 7.45 10.25 -8.46
CA GLU A 2 6.71 9.00 -8.72
C GLU A 2 5.22 9.20 -9.00
N ASN A 3 4.48 9.81 -8.08
CA ASN A 3 3.02 9.86 -8.22
C ASN A 3 2.53 11.06 -9.05
N GLN A 4 2.78 12.27 -8.55
CA GLN A 4 2.26 13.51 -9.14
C GLN A 4 2.70 13.73 -10.59
N LEU A 5 3.87 13.20 -10.98
CA LEU A 5 4.31 13.19 -12.37
C LEU A 5 4.18 11.80 -12.99
N GLY A 6 4.81 10.77 -12.41
CA GLY A 6 4.91 9.43 -13.00
C GLY A 6 3.60 8.65 -13.10
N ARG A 7 2.58 9.02 -12.31
CA ARG A 7 1.22 8.45 -12.40
C ARG A 7 0.19 9.43 -12.98
N SER A 8 0.61 10.63 -13.39
CA SER A 8 -0.27 11.60 -14.03
C SER A 8 -0.76 11.11 -15.39
N ARG A 9 -1.96 11.54 -15.80
CA ARG A 9 -2.51 11.16 -17.12
C ARG A 9 -1.59 11.58 -18.27
N ALA A 10 -1.01 12.77 -18.20
CA ALA A 10 -0.11 13.29 -19.22
C ALA A 10 1.12 12.39 -19.40
N PHE A 11 1.75 11.97 -18.29
CA PHE A 11 2.90 11.08 -18.34
C PHE A 11 2.53 9.66 -18.78
N CYS A 12 1.42 9.11 -18.29
CA CYS A 12 0.97 7.76 -18.66
C CYS A 12 0.66 7.63 -20.15
N VAL A 13 0.08 8.66 -20.79
CA VAL A 13 -0.16 8.69 -22.24
C VAL A 13 1.15 8.59 -23.02
N TRP A 14 2.14 9.39 -22.65
CA TRP A 14 3.47 9.32 -23.26
C TRP A 14 4.13 7.95 -23.01
N LEU A 15 4.08 7.46 -21.77
CA LEU A 15 4.69 6.20 -21.37
C LEU A 15 4.07 4.99 -22.08
N TYR A 16 2.74 4.98 -22.28
CA TYR A 16 2.07 3.90 -23.02
C TYR A 16 2.64 3.74 -24.42
N GLY A 17 2.88 4.84 -25.14
CA GLY A 17 3.53 4.82 -26.45
C GLY A 17 4.93 4.20 -26.38
N GLN A 18 5.74 4.62 -25.40
CA GLN A 18 7.08 4.06 -25.21
C GLN A 18 7.06 2.55 -24.90
N MET A 19 6.09 2.10 -24.10
CA MET A 19 5.90 0.69 -23.79
C MET A 19 5.45 -0.11 -25.00
N ARG A 20 4.55 0.44 -25.84
CA ARG A 20 4.11 -0.18 -27.10
C ARG A 20 5.23 -0.31 -28.10
N ASP A 21 6.07 0.71 -28.23
CA ASP A 21 7.22 0.70 -29.14
C ASP A 21 8.29 -0.31 -28.70
N THR A 22 8.51 -0.42 -27.38
CA THR A 22 9.55 -1.29 -26.82
C THR A 22 9.12 -2.75 -26.70
N PHE A 23 7.89 -2.99 -26.25
CA PHE A 23 7.40 -4.32 -25.87
C PHE A 23 6.32 -4.87 -26.81
N GLY A 24 5.86 -4.09 -27.79
CA GLY A 24 4.76 -4.50 -28.66
C GLY A 24 3.43 -4.50 -27.93
N ASP A 25 2.58 -5.50 -28.20
CA ASP A 25 1.32 -5.65 -27.49
C ASP A 25 1.57 -6.30 -26.14
N PHE A 26 1.28 -5.56 -25.07
CA PHE A 26 1.43 -6.00 -23.69
C PHE A 26 0.08 -6.18 -22.97
N GLY A 27 -1.02 -6.31 -23.73
CA GLY A 27 -2.33 -6.65 -23.18
C GLY A 27 -3.10 -5.47 -22.57
N VAL A 28 -2.70 -4.23 -22.86
CA VAL A 28 -3.44 -3.02 -22.46
C VAL A 28 -3.95 -2.30 -23.71
N ALA A 29 -5.27 -2.14 -23.77
CA ALA A 29 -5.98 -1.72 -24.98
C ALA A 29 -5.62 -0.31 -25.47
N ASP A 30 -5.48 0.64 -24.54
CA ASP A 30 -5.27 2.06 -24.84
C ASP A 30 -4.59 2.80 -23.67
N GLU A 31 -4.17 4.04 -23.92
CA GLU A 31 -3.49 4.92 -22.97
C GLU A 31 -4.33 5.19 -21.71
N ASP A 32 -5.66 5.29 -21.89
CA ASP A 32 -6.58 5.62 -20.82
C ASP A 32 -6.75 4.42 -19.85
N THR A 33 -6.81 3.21 -20.40
CA THR A 33 -6.77 1.96 -19.65
C THR A 33 -5.43 1.79 -18.93
N PHE A 34 -4.32 2.16 -19.58
CA PHE A 34 -3.01 2.15 -18.94
C PHE A 34 -2.95 3.10 -17.74
N TYR A 35 -3.38 4.36 -17.91
CA TYR A 35 -3.48 5.34 -16.82
C TYR A 35 -4.33 4.84 -15.65
N ARG A 36 -5.52 4.27 -15.92
CA ARG A 36 -6.36 3.65 -14.88
C ARG A 36 -5.68 2.47 -14.19
N THR A 37 -4.91 1.67 -14.92
CA THR A 37 -4.22 0.50 -14.37
C THR A 37 -3.10 0.90 -13.41
N VAL A 38 -2.31 1.92 -13.75
CA VAL A 38 -1.24 2.48 -12.90
C VAL A 38 -1.80 3.10 -11.60
N ASN A 39 -3.01 3.65 -11.65
CA ASN A 39 -3.68 4.30 -10.52
C ASN A 39 -4.73 3.41 -9.83
N LYS A 40 -4.72 2.10 -10.11
CA LYS A 40 -5.73 1.18 -9.58
C LYS A 40 -5.59 1.03 -8.05
N LEU A 41 -6.69 1.27 -7.34
CA LEU A 41 -6.82 0.94 -5.92
C LEU A 41 -6.95 -0.58 -5.74
N ARG A 42 -6.30 -1.15 -4.72
CA ARG A 42 -6.32 -2.60 -4.47
C ARG A 42 -6.31 -2.88 -2.99
N GLN A 43 -7.12 -3.83 -2.56
CA GLN A 43 -6.96 -4.42 -1.24
C GLN A 43 -5.62 -5.15 -1.19
N GLY A 44 -4.77 -4.75 -0.23
CA GLY A 44 -3.46 -5.34 -0.01
C GLY A 44 -3.04 -5.16 1.43
N TYR A 45 -2.19 -6.07 1.91
CA TYR A 45 -1.67 -6.04 3.27
C TYR A 45 -0.38 -5.23 3.40
N ILE A 46 0.39 -5.15 2.32
CA ILE A 46 1.79 -4.72 2.32
C ILE A 46 1.90 -3.22 2.07
N ARG A 47 2.40 -2.48 3.08
CA ARG A 47 2.50 -1.01 3.03
C ARG A 47 3.29 -0.50 1.83
N THR A 48 4.42 -1.11 1.50
CA THR A 48 5.29 -0.66 0.38
C THR A 48 4.68 -0.92 -0.99
N GLU A 49 3.65 -1.77 -1.07
CA GLU A 49 2.94 -2.11 -2.31
C GLU A 49 1.55 -1.46 -2.38
N ALA A 50 1.17 -0.69 -1.36
CA ALA A 50 -0.12 -0.03 -1.27
C ALA A 50 -0.28 1.07 -2.34
N ASP A 51 -1.53 1.31 -2.75
CA ASP A 51 -1.86 2.42 -3.62
C ASP A 51 -1.76 3.78 -2.91
N GLU A 52 -1.83 4.86 -3.68
CA GLU A 52 -1.60 6.22 -3.18
C GLU A 52 -2.65 6.67 -2.15
N VAL A 53 -3.83 6.06 -2.13
CA VAL A 53 -4.92 6.40 -1.21
C VAL A 53 -4.75 5.63 0.10
N GLN A 54 -4.48 4.33 0.03
CA GLN A 54 -4.39 3.48 1.20
C GLN A 54 -3.05 3.57 1.94
N TYR A 55 -1.97 3.99 1.27
CA TYR A 55 -0.62 4.03 1.84
C TYR A 55 -0.57 4.74 3.21
N ASN A 56 -1.22 5.88 3.33
CA ASN A 56 -1.18 6.68 4.55
C ASN A 56 -1.95 6.04 5.72
N LEU A 57 -2.93 5.17 5.44
CA LEU A 57 -3.61 4.38 6.49
C LEU A 57 -2.64 3.39 7.13
N HIS A 58 -1.75 2.78 6.34
CA HIS A 58 -0.73 1.88 6.88
C HIS A 58 0.27 2.61 7.79
N VAL A 59 0.59 3.86 7.47
CA VAL A 59 1.45 4.72 8.30
C VAL A 59 0.73 5.08 9.60
N LEU A 60 -0.54 5.50 9.51
CA LEU A 60 -1.33 5.87 10.68
C LEU A 60 -1.50 4.70 11.66
N LEU A 61 -1.77 3.49 11.14
CA LEU A 61 -1.85 2.28 11.94
C LEU A 61 -0.58 2.05 12.76
N ARG A 62 0.61 2.18 12.14
CA ARG A 62 1.90 2.00 12.83
C ARG A 62 2.12 3.08 13.87
N PHE A 63 1.86 4.34 13.51
CA PHE A 63 2.05 5.48 14.40
C PHE A 63 1.18 5.38 15.67
N ASP A 64 -0.09 4.99 15.53
CA ASP A 64 -0.97 4.85 16.68
C ASP A 64 -0.57 3.68 17.60
N LEU A 65 -0.10 2.55 17.02
CA LEU A 65 0.44 1.43 17.79
C LEU A 65 1.73 1.82 18.52
N GLU A 66 2.64 2.55 17.86
CA GLU A 66 3.86 3.09 18.48
C GLU A 66 3.52 4.01 19.65
N ARG A 67 2.55 4.91 19.48
CA ARG A 67 2.10 5.80 20.56
C ARG A 67 1.61 5.00 21.76
N ALA A 68 0.79 3.97 21.53
CA ALA A 68 0.25 3.13 22.59
C ALA A 68 1.36 2.34 23.31
N LEU A 69 2.30 1.74 22.58
CA LEU A 69 3.46 1.04 23.14
C LEU A 69 4.32 1.97 24.01
N ILE A 70 4.66 3.17 23.51
CA ILE A 70 5.50 4.13 24.23
C ILE A 70 4.82 4.66 25.50
N SER A 71 3.50 4.88 25.44
CA SER A 71 2.71 5.33 26.59
C SER A 71 2.50 4.25 27.66
N GLY A 72 2.72 2.98 27.32
CA GLY A 72 2.40 1.83 28.18
C GLY A 72 0.94 1.37 28.11
N ASP A 73 0.12 1.97 27.25
CA ASP A 73 -1.29 1.60 27.02
C ASP A 73 -1.44 0.26 26.26
N LEU A 74 -0.38 -0.20 25.60
CA LEU A 74 -0.33 -1.47 24.87
C LEU A 74 0.88 -2.30 25.30
N ALA A 75 0.65 -3.55 25.69
CA ALA A 75 1.72 -4.52 25.93
C ALA A 75 2.21 -5.13 24.60
N VAL A 76 3.51 -5.47 24.53
CA VAL A 76 4.11 -6.06 23.32
C VAL A 76 3.44 -7.40 22.96
N ASP A 77 3.07 -8.21 23.95
CA ASP A 77 2.39 -9.50 23.74
C ASP A 77 1.01 -9.35 23.09
N ASP A 78 0.38 -8.17 23.19
CA ASP A 78 -0.92 -7.87 22.60
C ASP A 78 -0.82 -7.18 21.22
N LEU A 79 0.39 -6.89 20.75
CA LEU A 79 0.63 -6.08 19.54
C LEU A 79 0.04 -6.72 18.28
N GLU A 80 0.11 -8.04 18.14
CA GLU A 80 -0.45 -8.74 16.97
C GLU A 80 -1.97 -8.61 16.92
N THR A 81 -2.65 -8.79 18.05
CA THR A 81 -4.11 -8.63 18.14
C THR A 81 -4.51 -7.18 17.85
N ALA A 82 -3.83 -6.22 18.49
CA ALA A 82 -4.10 -4.79 18.28
C ALA A 82 -3.88 -4.37 16.81
N TRP A 83 -2.85 -4.92 16.16
CA TRP A 83 -2.61 -4.73 14.73
C TRP A 83 -3.78 -5.25 13.89
N ASN A 84 -4.20 -6.50 14.12
CA ASN A 84 -5.24 -7.15 13.33
C ASN A 84 -6.59 -6.44 13.46
N ASP A 85 -6.95 -6.02 14.68
CA ASP A 85 -8.19 -5.28 14.95
C ASP A 85 -8.16 -3.89 14.28
N ARG A 86 -7.04 -3.16 14.42
CA ARG A 86 -6.90 -1.85 13.79
C ARG A 86 -6.89 -1.93 12.27
N PHE A 87 -6.22 -2.94 11.72
CA PHE A 87 -6.18 -3.18 10.28
C PHE A 87 -7.59 -3.46 9.73
N ALA A 88 -8.35 -4.33 10.38
CA ALA A 88 -9.73 -4.62 9.97
C ALA A 88 -10.62 -3.36 10.05
N SER A 89 -10.45 -2.53 11.08
CA SER A 89 -11.16 -1.25 11.21
C SER A 89 -10.84 -0.26 10.09
N ASP A 90 -9.56 -0.07 9.77
CA ASP A 90 -9.14 0.95 8.80
C ASP A 90 -9.31 0.51 7.34
N PHE A 91 -9.13 -0.78 7.06
CA PHE A 91 -9.09 -1.33 5.70
C PHE A 91 -10.34 -2.15 5.32
N GLY A 92 -11.14 -2.57 6.30
CA GLY A 92 -12.40 -3.30 6.09
C GLY A 92 -12.25 -4.81 5.85
N PHE A 93 -11.06 -5.39 6.04
CA PHE A 93 -10.82 -6.83 5.94
C PHE A 93 -9.74 -7.31 6.92
N ALA A 94 -9.82 -8.57 7.33
CA ALA A 94 -8.92 -9.15 8.32
C ALA A 94 -7.58 -9.57 7.70
N VAL A 95 -6.51 -9.42 8.48
CA VAL A 95 -5.19 -9.99 8.17
C VAL A 95 -5.27 -11.51 8.26
N ASP A 96 -4.66 -12.21 7.30
CA ASP A 96 -4.75 -13.67 7.17
C ASP A 96 -3.59 -14.42 7.85
N LYS A 97 -2.42 -13.79 7.99
CA LYS A 97 -1.24 -14.36 8.66
C LYS A 97 -0.30 -13.27 9.19
N PRO A 98 0.53 -13.57 10.21
CA PRO A 98 1.41 -12.57 10.83
C PRO A 98 2.41 -11.93 9.85
N SER A 99 2.88 -12.67 8.85
CA SER A 99 3.79 -12.15 7.81
C SER A 99 3.14 -11.16 6.84
N ASN A 100 1.81 -11.15 6.76
CA ASN A 100 1.04 -10.08 6.11
C ASN A 100 0.61 -8.99 7.13
N GLY A 101 0.72 -9.27 8.44
CA GLY A 101 0.36 -8.38 9.53
C GLY A 101 1.57 -7.71 10.17
N VAL A 102 1.66 -7.81 11.49
CA VAL A 102 2.67 -7.16 12.34
C VAL A 102 4.12 -7.47 11.94
N LEU A 103 4.40 -8.62 11.30
CA LEU A 103 5.75 -9.02 10.89
C LEU A 103 6.14 -8.57 9.48
N GLN A 104 5.31 -7.78 8.78
CA GLN A 104 5.56 -7.39 7.39
C GLN A 104 6.73 -6.41 7.22
N ASP A 105 7.07 -5.64 8.27
CA ASP A 105 8.02 -4.54 8.22
C ASP A 105 9.16 -4.77 9.24
N VAL A 106 10.38 -4.44 8.85
CA VAL A 106 11.59 -4.64 9.67
C VAL A 106 11.82 -3.53 10.72
N HIS A 107 11.05 -2.45 10.68
CA HIS A 107 11.36 -1.21 11.41
C HIS A 107 11.42 -1.38 12.94
N TRP A 108 10.67 -2.31 13.52
CA TRP A 108 10.64 -2.58 14.97
C TRP A 108 11.51 -3.77 15.39
N SER A 109 12.30 -4.35 14.49
CA SER A 109 13.10 -5.55 14.80
C SER A 109 14.42 -5.26 15.53
N VAL A 110 14.66 -4.01 15.94
CA VAL A 110 15.97 -3.52 16.42
C VAL A 110 15.88 -2.99 17.85
#